data_AF-A0A6N9FFA9-F1
#
_entry.id   AF-A0A6N9FFA9-F1
#
_cell.length_a   1.000
_cell.length_b   1.000
_cell.length_c   1.000
_cell.angle_alpha   90.00
_cell.angle_beta   90.00
_cell.angle_gamma   90.00
#
_symmetry.space_group_name_H-M   'P 1'
#
loop_
_entity.id
_entity.type
_entity.pdbx_description
1 polymer ?
#
loop_
_entity_poly.entity_id
_entity_poly.type
_entity_poly.pdbx_seq_one_letter_code
_entity_poly.pdbx_strand_id
1 'polypeptide(L)'
;MIRITPGRQVALLAVCAAWFISSSAEDAPYLPEGFSLSDKKWFVNDIDGTQCGVLRYEGHSYGYVNVTGVAGDSLLVEKCYYLSETDIEGMRGSGWAEGWFLASPDKDDLMPLELEELGRFSCPSTCGHIIAYWVPKGSSEVGTEDDYFAYLADLRTQRVVLKHFLGKAWIGGTDWRWYLPVPEWNEDCSEVLYQHEPHIKPVRIVLGEQEMLEPDSVQPRN
;
A
#
# COMPACT_ATOMS: atom_id res chain seq x y z
N MET A 1 0.04 -37.16 -61.43
CA MET A 1 1.50 -36.93 -61.43
C MET A 1 1.72 -35.53 -60.86
N ILE A 2 2.00 -35.45 -59.56
CA ILE A 2 2.07 -34.20 -58.79
C ILE A 2 3.50 -33.67 -58.89
N ARG A 3 3.65 -32.45 -59.42
CA ARG A 3 4.87 -31.65 -59.32
C ARG A 3 4.65 -30.62 -58.21
N ILE A 4 5.45 -30.71 -57.15
CA ILE A 4 5.63 -29.63 -56.18
C ILE A 4 7.05 -29.12 -56.40
N THR A 5 7.17 -27.84 -56.74
CA THR A 5 8.43 -27.08 -56.72
C THR A 5 8.31 -25.92 -55.74
N PRO A 6 9.44 -25.47 -55.16
CA PRO A 6 9.52 -24.87 -53.82
C PRO A 6 9.56 -23.34 -53.83
N GLY A 7 9.38 -22.77 -52.63
CA GLY A 7 10.24 -21.68 -52.17
C GLY A 7 9.72 -20.24 -52.31
N ARG A 8 9.25 -19.70 -51.18
CA ARG A 8 9.44 -18.30 -50.72
C ARG A 8 8.95 -18.23 -49.26
N GLN A 9 9.86 -18.40 -48.29
CA GLN A 9 10.46 -17.32 -47.49
C GLN A 9 9.40 -16.31 -47.01
N VAL A 10 8.84 -16.52 -45.82
CA VAL A 10 9.32 -15.98 -44.53
C VAL A 10 9.36 -14.45 -44.53
N ALA A 11 8.30 -13.85 -43.98
CA ALA A 11 8.36 -12.62 -43.18
C ALA A 11 7.01 -12.48 -42.46
N LEU A 12 6.74 -13.38 -41.49
CA LEU A 12 5.75 -13.03 -40.48
C LEU A 12 6.44 -12.05 -39.53
N LEU A 13 6.03 -10.79 -39.65
CA LEU A 13 6.30 -9.72 -38.70
C LEU A 13 5.95 -10.20 -37.29
N ALA A 14 6.98 -10.47 -36.49
CA ALA A 14 6.87 -10.55 -35.04
C ALA A 14 6.56 -9.14 -34.52
N VAL A 15 5.27 -8.81 -34.43
CA VAL A 15 4.76 -7.67 -33.68
C VAL A 15 3.94 -8.26 -32.55
N CYS A 16 4.59 -8.47 -31.40
CA CYS A 16 3.97 -8.60 -30.06
C CYS A 16 5.05 -8.85 -28.99
N ALA A 17 6.16 -8.12 -29.04
CA ALA A 17 7.19 -8.17 -28.00
C ALA A 17 7.78 -6.77 -27.78
N ALA A 18 6.98 -5.85 -27.25
CA ALA A 18 7.46 -4.59 -26.65
C ALA A 18 6.28 -3.84 -26.01
N TRP A 19 5.61 -4.45 -25.03
CA TRP A 19 4.80 -3.73 -24.04
C TRP A 19 5.21 -4.20 -22.63
N PHE A 20 6.52 -4.23 -22.39
CA PHE A 20 7.05 -3.93 -21.07
C PHE A 20 7.53 -2.49 -21.16
N ILE A 21 6.59 -1.55 -21.14
CA ILE A 21 6.93 -0.19 -20.76
C ILE A 21 7.31 -0.32 -19.29
N SER A 22 8.63 -0.31 -19.09
CA SER A 22 9.31 0.02 -17.86
C SER A 22 8.44 0.96 -17.04
N SER A 23 7.75 0.44 -16.01
CA SER A 23 7.45 1.26 -14.85
C SER A 23 8.81 1.73 -14.37
N SER A 24 8.95 3.05 -14.42
CA SER A 24 10.07 3.85 -13.96
C SER A 24 10.76 3.25 -12.74
N ALA A 25 12.06 3.49 -12.63
CA ALA A 25 12.74 3.49 -11.34
C ALA A 25 11.76 4.08 -10.31
N GLU A 26 11.24 3.24 -9.42
CA GLU A 26 10.40 3.68 -8.32
C GLU A 26 11.27 4.71 -7.58
N ASP A 27 10.87 5.97 -7.61
CA ASP A 27 11.55 7.01 -6.85
C ASP A 27 11.48 6.55 -5.39
N ALA A 28 12.58 5.97 -4.91
CA ALA A 28 12.68 5.57 -3.52
C ALA A 28 12.36 6.81 -2.69
N PRO A 29 11.45 6.71 -1.70
CA PRO A 29 11.07 7.88 -0.92
C PRO A 29 12.34 8.52 -0.38
N TYR A 30 12.43 9.85 -0.50
CA TYR A 30 13.53 10.59 0.09
C TYR A 30 13.62 10.23 1.57
N LEU A 31 14.74 9.64 1.99
CA LEU A 31 14.94 9.29 3.39
C LEU A 31 15.39 10.54 4.14
N PRO A 32 14.79 10.85 5.31
CA PRO A 32 15.28 11.92 6.17
C PRO A 32 16.77 11.71 6.53
N GLU A 33 17.44 12.80 6.90
CA GLU A 33 18.85 12.76 7.29
C GLU A 33 19.11 11.71 8.38
N GLY A 34 20.24 11.00 8.29
CA GLY A 34 20.61 9.94 9.23
C GLY A 34 20.03 8.57 8.89
N PHE A 35 18.87 8.50 8.20
CA PHE A 35 18.36 7.24 7.70
C PHE A 35 19.12 6.75 6.48
N SER A 36 19.30 5.44 6.39
CA SER A 36 19.82 4.75 5.20
C SER A 36 19.12 3.41 5.02
N LEU A 37 18.94 3.03 3.76
CA LEU A 37 18.35 1.76 3.37
C LEU A 37 19.36 1.00 2.52
N SER A 38 19.64 -0.26 2.86
CA SER A 38 20.49 -1.11 2.02
C SER A 38 19.85 -1.40 0.67
N ASP A 39 20.61 -2.02 -0.24
CA ASP A 39 20.05 -2.63 -1.46
C ASP A 39 18.83 -3.48 -1.11
N LYS A 40 17.73 -3.24 -1.83
CA LYS A 40 16.48 -3.97 -1.63
C LYS A 40 16.64 -5.41 -2.10
N LYS A 41 16.05 -6.34 -1.34
CA LYS A 41 15.94 -7.76 -1.69
C LYS A 41 14.47 -8.14 -1.81
N TRP A 42 14.18 -9.08 -2.69
CA TRP A 42 12.83 -9.59 -2.90
C TRP A 42 12.50 -10.65 -1.85
N PHE A 43 11.38 -10.46 -1.15
CA PHE A 43 10.83 -11.38 -0.14
C PHE A 43 9.48 -11.88 -0.63
N VAL A 44 9.27 -13.20 -0.67
CA VAL A 44 8.03 -13.81 -1.15
C VAL A 44 7.42 -14.65 -0.04
N ASN A 45 6.12 -14.48 0.19
CA ASN A 45 5.30 -15.41 0.96
C ASN A 45 4.27 -16.10 0.03
N ASP A 46 3.38 -16.92 0.60
CA ASP A 46 2.40 -17.70 -0.17
C ASP A 46 1.31 -16.84 -0.85
N ILE A 47 1.27 -15.54 -0.57
CA ILE A 47 0.21 -14.60 -0.96
C ILE A 47 0.77 -13.44 -1.81
N ASP A 48 1.94 -12.89 -1.44
CA ASP A 48 2.51 -11.69 -2.07
C ASP A 48 4.06 -11.67 -1.99
N GLY A 49 4.69 -10.82 -2.81
CA GLY A 49 6.11 -10.49 -2.73
C GLY A 49 6.36 -8.99 -2.49
N THR A 50 7.32 -8.68 -1.62
CA THR A 50 7.69 -7.31 -1.26
C THR A 50 9.20 -7.10 -1.33
N GLN A 51 9.63 -5.88 -1.63
CA GLN A 51 11.04 -5.51 -1.66
C GLN A 51 11.44 -4.79 -0.38
N CYS A 52 12.48 -5.29 0.28
CA CYS A 52 12.91 -4.75 1.57
C CYS A 52 14.41 -4.53 1.62
N GLY A 53 14.81 -3.44 2.26
CA GLY A 53 16.21 -3.16 2.60
C GLY A 53 16.38 -3.11 4.11
N VAL A 54 17.61 -3.28 4.58
CA VAL A 54 17.93 -3.06 5.99
C VAL A 54 17.91 -1.56 6.25
N LEU A 55 16.97 -1.11 7.08
CA LEU A 55 16.86 0.28 7.51
C LEU A 55 17.81 0.53 8.68
N ARG A 56 18.62 1.59 8.58
CA ARG A 56 19.52 2.03 9.63
C ARG A 56 19.35 3.51 9.92
N TYR A 57 19.56 3.90 11.18
CA TYR A 57 19.69 5.29 11.64
C TYR A 57 20.92 5.40 12.53
N GLU A 58 21.86 6.29 12.20
CA GLU A 58 23.09 6.52 12.99
C GLU A 58 23.87 5.24 13.37
N GLY A 59 23.85 4.22 12.50
CA GLY A 59 24.52 2.94 12.73
C GLY A 59 23.70 1.90 13.52
N HIS A 60 22.54 2.28 14.07
CA HIS A 60 21.55 1.33 14.59
C HIS A 60 20.76 0.70 13.44
N SER A 61 20.41 -0.59 13.56
CA SER A 61 19.70 -1.35 12.53
C SER A 61 18.29 -1.72 13.01
N TYR A 62 17.27 -1.26 12.28
CA TYR A 62 15.86 -1.61 12.53
C TYR A 62 15.45 -2.93 11.87
N GLY A 63 16.33 -3.54 11.07
CA GLY A 63 16.06 -4.76 10.31
C GLY A 63 15.52 -4.49 8.90
N TYR A 64 15.07 -5.56 8.23
CA TYR A 64 14.52 -5.48 6.87
C TYR A 64 13.12 -4.87 6.89
N VAL A 65 12.95 -3.77 6.14
CA VAL A 65 11.66 -3.09 6.03
C VAL A 65 11.39 -2.67 4.59
N ASN A 66 10.11 -2.52 4.28
CA ASN A 66 9.65 -1.77 3.12
C ASN A 66 9.25 -0.36 3.59
N VAL A 67 9.96 0.66 3.13
CA VAL A 67 9.64 2.07 3.44
C VAL A 67 8.55 2.52 2.46
N THR A 68 7.39 2.86 2.99
CA THR A 68 6.20 3.22 2.18
C THR A 68 5.86 4.71 2.24
N GLY A 69 6.43 5.45 3.19
CA GLY A 69 6.18 6.87 3.31
C GLY A 69 7.12 7.57 4.28
N VAL A 70 7.13 8.90 4.19
CA VAL A 70 7.86 9.80 5.08
C VAL A 70 6.84 10.59 5.89
N ALA A 71 7.07 10.69 7.20
CA ALA A 71 6.21 11.37 8.15
C ALA A 71 7.00 12.33 9.05
N GLY A 72 7.35 13.50 8.51
CA GLY A 72 8.30 14.41 9.15
C GLY A 72 9.68 13.77 9.20
N ASP A 73 10.24 13.61 10.40
CA ASP A 73 11.53 12.95 10.63
C ASP A 73 11.41 11.43 10.80
N SER A 74 10.18 10.89 10.78
CA SER A 74 9.92 9.46 10.89
C SER A 74 9.61 8.83 9.53
N LEU A 75 9.75 7.51 9.44
CA LEU A 75 9.38 6.73 8.26
C LEU A 75 8.20 5.82 8.59
N LEU A 76 7.20 5.79 7.70
CA LEU A 76 6.19 4.75 7.70
C LEU A 76 6.78 3.51 7.03
N VAL A 77 6.78 2.39 7.75
CA VAL A 77 7.39 1.15 7.28
C VAL A 77 6.50 -0.06 7.52
N GLU A 78 6.62 -1.03 6.63
CA GLU A 78 6.16 -2.40 6.82
C GLU A 78 7.38 -3.27 7.17
N LYS A 79 7.34 -3.99 8.30
CA LYS A 79 8.41 -4.93 8.64
C LYS A 79 8.35 -6.11 7.69
N CYS A 80 9.48 -6.42 7.06
CA CYS A 80 9.66 -7.69 6.39
C CYS A 80 10.17 -8.68 7.44
N TYR A 81 9.63 -9.91 7.47
CA TYR A 81 9.81 -10.95 8.50
C TYR A 81 11.14 -10.97 9.27
N TYR A 82 11.11 -11.55 10.49
CA TYR A 82 12.19 -11.88 11.45
C TYR A 82 13.55 -12.31 10.88
N LEU A 83 14.16 -11.48 10.07
CA LEU A 83 15.46 -11.69 9.48
C LEU A 83 16.34 -10.67 10.15
N SER A 84 17.04 -11.16 11.18
CA SER A 84 18.29 -10.56 11.59
C SER A 84 19.19 -10.43 10.35
N GLU A 85 20.16 -9.51 10.35
CA GLU A 85 21.09 -9.37 9.20
C GLU A 85 21.78 -10.69 8.80
N THR A 86 21.80 -11.68 9.71
CA THR A 86 22.39 -13.00 9.54
C THR A 86 21.47 -14.09 8.99
N ASP A 87 20.14 -13.91 9.03
CA ASP A 87 19.18 -14.90 8.53
C ASP A 87 18.62 -14.44 7.17
N ILE A 88 19.30 -14.81 6.08
CA ILE A 88 18.86 -14.49 4.70
C ILE A 88 18.23 -15.72 4.02
N GLU A 89 18.27 -16.90 4.64
CA GLU A 89 17.61 -18.08 4.11
C GLU A 89 16.11 -18.00 4.35
N GLY A 90 15.39 -17.60 3.30
CA GLY A 90 13.95 -17.39 3.25
C GLY A 90 13.17 -18.56 3.87
N MET A 91 12.70 -18.36 5.09
CA MET A 91 11.62 -19.14 5.65
C MET A 91 10.33 -18.80 4.91
N ARG A 92 9.80 -19.78 4.18
CA ARG A 92 8.42 -19.80 3.69
C ARG A 92 7.51 -20.10 4.88
N GLY A 93 7.17 -19.06 5.64
CA GLY A 93 6.18 -19.10 6.70
C GLY A 93 4.86 -18.53 6.20
N SER A 94 3.75 -19.22 6.49
CA SER A 94 2.40 -18.80 6.15
C SER A 94 1.97 -17.60 7.00
N GLY A 95 1.87 -16.41 6.39
CA GLY A 95 1.18 -15.23 6.93
C GLY A 95 1.78 -14.66 8.23
N TRP A 96 1.42 -13.44 8.61
CA TRP A 96 1.79 -12.83 9.89
C TRP A 96 3.09 -11.98 9.91
N ALA A 97 3.22 -11.00 9.00
CA ALA A 97 3.98 -9.76 9.25
C ALA A 97 2.98 -8.62 9.55
N GLU A 98 2.66 -8.50 10.83
CA GLU A 98 1.52 -7.83 11.49
C GLU A 98 1.36 -6.32 11.41
N GLY A 99 1.45 -5.68 10.25
CA GLY A 99 0.97 -4.30 10.10
C GLY A 99 2.05 -3.22 10.02
N TRP A 100 1.70 -2.02 10.45
CA TRP A 100 2.41 -0.79 10.11
C TRP A 100 3.18 -0.25 11.30
N PHE A 101 4.36 0.31 11.03
CA PHE A 101 5.26 0.83 12.05
C PHE A 101 5.80 2.20 11.68
N LEU A 102 6.24 2.94 12.70
CA LEU A 102 7.06 4.13 12.55
C LEU A 102 8.50 3.82 12.95
N ALA A 103 9.44 4.09 12.05
CA ALA A 103 10.85 4.24 12.40
C ALA A 103 11.11 5.71 12.74
N SER A 104 11.65 6.00 13.92
CA SER A 104 11.85 7.37 14.38
C SER A 104 13.25 7.57 14.98
N PRO A 105 13.93 8.70 14.72
CA PRO A 105 15.27 9.01 15.26
C PRO A 105 15.40 8.92 16.79
N ASP A 106 14.29 9.14 17.51
CA ASP A 106 14.23 9.17 18.97
C ASP A 106 13.86 7.81 19.59
N LYS A 107 13.87 6.74 18.79
CA LYS A 107 13.42 5.40 19.17
C LYS A 107 14.38 4.33 18.68
N ASP A 108 14.78 3.47 19.60
CA ASP A 108 15.69 2.34 19.35
C ASP A 108 14.98 1.13 18.70
N ASP A 109 13.67 1.19 18.47
CA ASP A 109 12.91 0.14 17.77
C ASP A 109 11.77 0.77 16.97
N LEU A 110 11.24 0.00 16.02
CA LEU A 110 10.06 0.33 15.24
C LEU A 110 8.82 0.35 16.12
N MET A 111 8.15 1.50 16.17
CA MET A 111 6.93 1.68 16.96
C MET A 111 5.71 1.17 16.19
N PRO A 112 4.88 0.27 16.75
CA PRO A 112 3.64 -0.15 16.09
C PRO A 112 2.68 1.03 15.97
N LEU A 113 1.97 1.09 14.84
CA LEU A 113 0.88 2.05 14.63
C LEU A 113 -0.45 1.48 15.09
N GLU A 114 -0.96 2.00 16.20
CA GLU A 114 -2.25 1.62 16.77
C GLU A 114 -3.35 2.59 16.33
N LEU A 115 -3.65 2.61 15.02
CA LEU A 115 -4.71 3.42 14.45
C LEU A 115 -6.00 2.62 14.29
N GLU A 116 -7.15 3.30 14.42
CA GLU A 116 -8.47 2.66 14.29
C GLU A 116 -8.55 1.88 12.98
N GLU A 117 -8.74 0.56 13.11
CA GLU A 117 -8.99 -0.37 12.00
C GLU A 117 -7.81 -0.46 11.00
N LEU A 118 -6.67 0.19 11.28
CA LEU A 118 -5.47 0.08 10.45
C LEU A 118 -4.91 -1.33 10.58
N GLY A 119 -5.02 -2.09 9.50
CA GLY A 119 -4.53 -3.45 9.40
C GLY A 119 -3.44 -3.58 8.34
N ARG A 120 -2.84 -4.77 8.27
CA ARG A 120 -1.82 -5.14 7.26
C ARG A 120 -2.21 -4.76 5.83
N PHE A 121 -3.48 -4.89 5.49
CA PHE A 121 -3.96 -4.68 4.13
C PHE A 121 -4.29 -3.21 3.80
N SER A 122 -4.25 -2.28 4.77
CA SER A 122 -4.74 -0.89 4.67
C SER A 122 -4.10 0.05 3.65
N CYS A 123 -3.15 -0.41 2.83
CA CYS A 123 -2.51 0.34 1.75
C CYS A 123 -2.32 1.84 2.05
N PRO A 124 -1.67 2.19 3.18
CA PRO A 124 -1.57 3.57 3.61
C PRO A 124 -0.59 4.37 2.74
N SER A 125 -0.83 5.67 2.70
CA SER A 125 0.11 6.68 2.18
C SER A 125 0.20 7.86 3.15
N THR A 126 1.33 8.56 3.14
CA THR A 126 1.56 9.71 4.02
C THR A 126 1.78 10.99 3.23
N CYS A 127 1.39 12.11 3.83
CA CYS A 127 1.78 13.45 3.39
C CYS A 127 1.98 14.33 4.62
N GLY A 128 3.23 14.74 4.86
CA GLY A 128 3.62 15.30 6.15
C GLY A 128 3.31 14.31 7.28
N HIS A 129 2.64 14.77 8.33
CA HIS A 129 2.31 13.93 9.50
C HIS A 129 0.96 13.21 9.38
N ILE A 130 0.24 13.37 8.27
CA ILE A 130 -1.06 12.74 8.05
C ILE A 130 -0.87 11.45 7.26
N ILE A 131 -1.54 10.39 7.70
CA ILE A 131 -1.66 9.11 7.00
C ILE A 131 -3.09 8.96 6.47
N ALA A 132 -3.21 8.59 5.20
CA ALA A 132 -4.44 8.18 4.56
C ALA A 132 -4.44 6.67 4.37
N TYR A 133 -5.57 6.01 4.66
CA TYR A 133 -5.71 4.58 4.47
C TYR A 133 -7.16 4.16 4.29
N TRP A 134 -7.36 2.96 3.72
CA TRP A 134 -8.67 2.35 3.55
C TRP A 134 -8.84 1.21 4.55
N VAL A 135 -10.08 0.97 4.98
CA VAL A 135 -10.41 -0.24 5.74
C VAL A 135 -11.80 -0.76 5.37
N PRO A 136 -11.94 -2.07 5.03
CA PRO A 136 -13.22 -2.75 5.07
C PRO A 136 -13.64 -3.06 6.51
N LYS A 137 -14.90 -2.78 6.83
CA LYS A 137 -15.55 -3.11 8.09
C LYS A 137 -16.74 -4.00 7.76
N GLY A 138 -16.63 -5.28 8.09
CA GLY A 138 -17.70 -6.24 7.82
C GLY A 138 -17.32 -7.66 8.24
N SER A 139 -18.19 -8.63 7.99
CA SER A 139 -18.21 -9.90 8.72
C SER A 139 -17.05 -10.84 8.40
N SER A 140 -16.12 -10.50 7.50
CA SER A 140 -15.06 -11.39 6.99
C SER A 140 -15.59 -12.69 6.40
N GLU A 141 -16.91 -12.80 6.23
CA GLU A 141 -17.57 -13.97 5.68
C GLU A 141 -17.55 -13.87 4.16
N VAL A 142 -16.96 -14.89 3.54
CA VAL A 142 -16.96 -15.04 2.08
C VAL A 142 -18.41 -15.00 1.59
N GLY A 143 -18.72 -14.04 0.71
CA GLY A 143 -20.06 -13.89 0.14
C GLY A 143 -20.87 -12.72 0.72
N THR A 144 -20.33 -11.94 1.65
CA THR A 144 -21.00 -10.76 2.23
C THR A 144 -20.37 -9.46 1.73
N GLU A 145 -21.18 -8.41 1.62
CA GLU A 145 -20.68 -7.06 1.32
C GLU A 145 -20.09 -6.43 2.59
N ASP A 146 -18.87 -5.91 2.50
CA ASP A 146 -18.23 -5.16 3.58
C ASP A 146 -18.47 -3.65 3.40
N ASP A 147 -18.57 -2.92 4.50
CA ASP A 147 -18.61 -1.45 4.49
C ASP A 147 -17.18 -0.91 4.34
N TYR A 148 -16.93 -0.06 3.34
CA TYR A 148 -15.60 0.52 3.13
C TYR A 148 -15.52 1.93 3.67
N PHE A 149 -14.41 2.22 4.35
CA PHE A 149 -14.16 3.53 4.93
C PHE A 149 -12.80 4.07 4.50
N ALA A 150 -12.77 5.37 4.20
CA ALA A 150 -11.56 6.17 4.11
C ALA A 150 -11.25 6.75 5.48
N TYR A 151 -9.99 6.62 5.89
CA TYR A 151 -9.48 7.16 7.13
C TYR A 151 -8.33 8.13 6.87
N LEU A 152 -8.32 9.22 7.63
CA LEU A 152 -7.18 10.09 7.82
C LEU A 152 -6.81 10.09 9.31
N ALA A 153 -5.52 9.97 9.63
CA ALA A 153 -5.03 10.07 11.00
C ALA A 153 -3.77 10.93 11.09
N ASP A 154 -3.57 11.57 12.25
CA ASP A 154 -2.33 12.28 12.58
C ASP A 154 -1.37 11.33 13.28
N LEU A 155 -0.24 11.03 12.63
CA LEU A 155 0.78 10.10 13.13
C LEU A 155 1.47 10.57 14.41
N ARG A 156 1.50 11.88 14.68
CA ARG A 156 2.09 12.43 15.92
C ARG A 156 1.22 12.15 17.14
N THR A 157 -0.10 12.16 16.93
CA THR A 157 -1.07 11.94 18.01
C THR A 157 -1.65 10.52 18.02
N GLN A 158 -1.39 9.75 16.95
CA GLN A 158 -2.01 8.46 16.65
C GLN A 158 -3.54 8.50 16.76
N ARG A 159 -4.16 9.56 16.23
CA ARG A 159 -5.62 9.72 16.24
C ARG A 159 -6.17 9.87 14.84
N VAL A 160 -7.27 9.19 14.59
CA VAL A 160 -8.10 9.44 13.41
C VAL A 160 -8.67 10.85 13.50
N VAL A 161 -8.39 11.65 12.47
CA VAL A 161 -8.91 13.01 12.31
C VAL A 161 -10.13 13.04 11.41
N LEU A 162 -10.28 12.06 10.51
CA LEU A 162 -11.43 11.92 9.64
C LEU A 162 -11.71 10.45 9.31
N LYS A 163 -12.99 10.12 9.25
CA LYS A 163 -13.54 8.85 8.79
C LYS A 163 -14.68 9.13 7.82
N HIS A 164 -14.66 8.53 6.64
CA HIS A 164 -15.68 8.72 5.61
C HIS A 164 -16.12 7.38 5.02
N PHE A 165 -17.43 7.16 4.93
CA PHE A 165 -17.99 5.94 4.34
C PHE A 165 -17.97 6.04 2.81
N LEU A 166 -17.44 5.01 2.16
CA LEU A 166 -17.22 4.97 0.71
C LEU A 166 -18.28 4.16 -0.03
N GLY A 167 -19.02 3.33 0.69
CA GLY A 167 -19.99 2.39 0.12
C GLY A 167 -19.77 0.97 0.59
N LYS A 168 -20.55 0.07 0.00
CA LYS A 168 -20.44 -1.37 0.22
C LYS A 168 -19.83 -2.02 -1.01
N ALA A 169 -18.93 -2.97 -0.82
CA ALA A 169 -18.40 -3.76 -1.92
C ALA A 169 -18.18 -5.22 -1.52
N TRP A 170 -18.26 -6.10 -2.50
CA TRP A 170 -17.87 -7.50 -2.35
C TRP A 170 -16.44 -7.66 -2.87
N ILE A 171 -15.46 -7.53 -1.98
CA ILE A 171 -14.06 -7.85 -2.30
C ILE A 171 -13.77 -9.18 -1.60
N GLY A 172 -14.07 -10.27 -2.30
CA GLY A 172 -14.01 -11.61 -1.72
C GLY A 172 -12.62 -11.95 -1.16
N GLY A 173 -12.57 -12.30 0.13
CA GLY A 173 -11.43 -13.00 0.72
C GLY A 173 -10.22 -12.12 1.08
N THR A 174 -9.32 -12.73 1.85
CA THR A 174 -8.34 -12.16 2.80
C THR A 174 -7.17 -11.34 2.21
N ASP A 175 -7.30 -10.70 1.05
CA ASP A 175 -6.22 -9.87 0.49
C ASP A 175 -6.74 -8.75 -0.40
N TRP A 176 -7.36 -7.74 0.22
CA TRP A 176 -7.92 -6.60 -0.48
C TRP A 176 -6.86 -5.56 -0.90
N ARG A 177 -5.56 -5.76 -0.59
CA ARG A 177 -4.47 -4.88 -1.02
C ARG A 177 -4.32 -4.82 -2.55
N TRP A 178 -4.74 -5.86 -3.26
CA TRP A 178 -4.75 -5.89 -4.74
C TRP A 178 -5.89 -5.11 -5.37
N TYR A 179 -6.94 -4.85 -4.59
CA TYR A 179 -8.13 -4.16 -5.07
C TYR A 179 -8.13 -2.73 -4.60
N LEU A 180 -7.75 -2.42 -3.35
CA LEU A 180 -7.77 -1.04 -2.89
C LEU A 180 -6.48 -0.31 -3.28
N PRO A 181 -6.51 0.65 -4.21
CA PRO A 181 -5.33 1.41 -4.56
C PRO A 181 -4.86 2.25 -3.37
N VAL A 182 -3.55 2.47 -3.30
CA VAL A 182 -2.94 3.38 -2.31
C VAL A 182 -3.56 4.78 -2.49
N PRO A 183 -4.03 5.44 -1.41
CA PRO A 183 -4.54 6.81 -1.52
C PRO A 183 -3.49 7.77 -2.07
N GLU A 184 -3.90 8.66 -2.95
CA GLU A 184 -2.99 9.58 -3.65
C GLU A 184 -3.13 10.99 -3.09
N TRP A 185 -2.02 11.55 -2.62
CA TRP A 185 -1.96 12.93 -2.15
C TRP A 185 -1.63 13.89 -3.29
N ASN A 186 -2.17 15.11 -3.24
CA ASN A 186 -1.64 16.19 -4.06
C ASN A 186 -0.31 16.74 -3.50
N GLU A 187 0.36 17.57 -4.30
CA GLU A 187 1.72 18.04 -4.01
C GLU A 187 1.83 18.86 -2.71
N ASP A 188 0.77 19.55 -2.30
CA ASP A 188 0.75 20.41 -1.12
C ASP A 188 0.10 19.76 0.12
N CYS A 189 -0.23 18.47 0.04
CA CYS A 189 -0.91 17.70 1.09
C CYS A 189 -2.28 18.28 1.49
N SER A 190 -2.93 19.12 0.67
CA SER A 190 -4.25 19.68 0.97
C SER A 190 -5.39 18.75 0.58
N GLU A 191 -5.16 17.77 -0.28
CA GLU A 191 -6.18 16.82 -0.70
C GLU A 191 -5.63 15.39 -0.83
N VAL A 192 -6.51 14.42 -0.59
CA VAL A 192 -6.25 13.02 -0.89
C VAL A 192 -7.36 12.44 -1.74
N LEU A 193 -6.97 11.67 -2.75
CA LEU A 193 -7.83 10.93 -3.63
C LEU A 193 -7.80 9.44 -3.28
N TYR A 194 -8.98 8.93 -2.96
CA TYR A 194 -9.29 7.52 -2.80
C TYR A 194 -9.79 7.03 -4.16
N GLN A 195 -8.90 6.43 -4.96
CA GLN A 195 -9.18 6.04 -6.33
C GLN A 195 -10.14 4.85 -6.46
N HIS A 196 -10.76 4.79 -7.65
CA HIS A 196 -11.87 3.91 -8.01
C HIS A 196 -11.49 2.43 -8.09
N GLU A 197 -12.31 1.61 -7.45
CA GLU A 197 -12.54 0.21 -7.82
C GLU A 197 -13.93 0.08 -8.47
N PRO A 198 -14.21 -0.96 -9.29
CA PRO A 198 -15.49 -1.15 -9.97
C PRO A 198 -16.74 -1.06 -9.08
N HIS A 199 -16.56 -1.20 -7.76
CA HIS A 199 -17.62 -1.26 -6.76
C HIS A 199 -17.62 -0.09 -5.77
N ILE A 200 -16.61 0.80 -5.80
CA ILE A 200 -16.49 1.93 -4.86
C ILE A 200 -16.25 3.21 -5.65
N LYS A 201 -17.09 4.22 -5.43
CA LYS A 201 -16.93 5.52 -6.09
C LYS A 201 -15.65 6.20 -5.60
N PRO A 202 -14.92 6.90 -6.49
CA PRO A 202 -13.76 7.67 -6.05
C PRO A 202 -14.20 8.76 -5.08
N VAL A 203 -13.42 8.96 -4.02
CA VAL A 203 -13.68 9.99 -3.02
C VAL A 203 -12.47 10.90 -2.92
N ARG A 204 -12.72 12.20 -3.02
CA ARG A 204 -11.73 13.24 -2.79
C ARG A 204 -12.03 13.88 -1.44
N ILE A 205 -11.01 13.98 -0.59
CA ILE A 205 -11.10 14.62 0.72
C ILE A 205 -10.17 15.83 0.72
N VAL A 206 -10.72 17.03 0.91
CA VAL A 206 -9.96 18.28 1.01
C VAL A 206 -9.80 18.64 2.50
N LEU A 207 -8.56 18.86 2.95
CA LEU A 207 -8.25 19.22 4.32
C LEU A 207 -8.64 20.69 4.57
N GLY A 208 -9.39 20.94 5.65
CA GLY A 208 -9.79 22.29 6.06
C GLY A 208 -11.12 22.79 5.47
N GLU A 209 -11.59 22.20 4.37
CA GLU A 209 -12.95 22.38 3.87
C GLU A 209 -13.84 21.22 4.36
N GLN A 210 -14.23 21.26 5.64
CA GLN A 210 -15.29 20.37 6.10
C GLN A 210 -16.66 20.92 5.66
N GLU A 211 -16.98 20.86 4.37
CA GLU A 211 -18.37 20.66 3.97
C GLU A 211 -18.61 19.16 3.84
N MET A 212 -19.29 18.62 4.85
CA MET A 212 -19.94 17.32 4.80
C MET A 212 -20.86 17.28 3.57
N LEU A 213 -20.42 16.69 2.48
CA LEU A 213 -21.35 16.03 1.58
C LEU A 213 -21.84 14.80 2.35
N GLU A 214 -22.92 14.98 3.11
CA GLU A 214 -23.65 13.84 3.65
C GLU A 214 -23.92 12.91 2.46
N PRO A 215 -23.61 11.60 2.58
CA PRO A 215 -24.09 10.65 1.60
C PRO A 215 -25.61 10.80 1.64
N ASP A 216 -26.20 11.22 0.50
CA ASP A 216 -27.64 11.35 0.31
C ASP A 216 -28.31 10.25 1.12
N SER A 217 -29.02 10.65 2.18
CA SER A 217 -29.70 9.73 3.07
C SER A 217 -30.50 8.79 2.19
N VAL A 218 -30.06 7.54 2.09
CA VAL A 218 -30.78 6.51 1.35
C VAL A 218 -32.10 6.37 2.07
N GLN A 219 -33.13 7.05 1.56
CA GLN A 219 -34.47 6.93 2.10
C GLN A 219 -34.84 5.45 1.99
N PRO A 220 -35.34 4.82 3.07
CA PRO A 220 -35.89 3.49 2.96
C PRO A 220 -37.03 3.54 1.94
N ARG A 221 -36.94 2.73 0.89
CA ARG A 221 -38.10 2.45 0.04
C ARG A 221 -39.10 1.70 0.91
N ASN A 222 -40.21 2.36 1.24
CA ASN A 222 -41.42 1.72 1.75
C ASN A 222 -41.98 0.73 0.72
#